data_AF-A0A1C7DLT6-F1
#
_entry.id   AF-A0A1C7DLT6-F1
#
_cell.length_a   1.000
_cell.length_b   1.000
_cell.length_c   1.000
_cell.angle_alpha   90.00
_cell.angle_beta   90.00
_cell.angle_gamma   90.00
#
_symmetry.space_group_name_H-M   'P 1'
#
loop_
_entity.id
_entity.type
_entity.pdbx_description
1 polymer ?
#
loop_
_entity_poly.entity_id
_entity_poly.type
_entity_poly.pdbx_seq_one_letter_code
_entity_poly.pdbx_strand_id
1 'polypeptide(L)'
;MLLIDTEIRKTSINRLKALSDKTVEIKKQFRDVKERVKAEISTRQEAIQEQEKVVAETYESFVLDIVSLEDFKAEQDALKELQETLQAVQDKLKSLDAVQAKKIDTEVFQEMKAVAVPARKEKDKIFAEKADAILKAKAEYLKLVADSASVLIQVEECTSVAFKKAEIDAGHQELLYTPGNTEPTFRKLTFNDTYSGGNPVITISEQEIRTVYKV
;
A
#
# COMPACT_ATOMS: atom_id res chain seq x y z
N MET A 1 19.40 -19.33 31.34
CA MET A 1 19.67 -17.94 30.92
C MET A 1 20.26 -17.97 29.51
N LEU A 2 19.40 -18.14 28.49
CA LEU A 2 19.77 -18.09 27.04
C LEU A 2 18.52 -18.16 26.11
N LEU A 3 17.36 -17.61 26.52
CA LEU A 3 16.11 -17.68 25.72
C LEU A 3 15.54 -16.32 25.28
N ILE A 4 16.15 -15.21 25.73
CA ILE A 4 15.74 -13.83 25.44
C ILE A 4 16.59 -13.22 24.30
N ASP A 5 17.79 -13.75 24.04
CA ASP A 5 18.81 -13.18 23.14
C ASP A 5 18.50 -13.26 21.62
N THR A 6 17.25 -13.50 21.22
CA THR A 6 16.81 -13.35 19.81
C THR A 6 15.33 -12.95 19.69
N GLU A 7 14.73 -12.44 20.78
CA GLU A 7 13.32 -12.01 20.86
C GLU A 7 13.04 -10.76 20.01
N ILE A 8 12.85 -11.01 18.70
CA ILE A 8 12.47 -10.09 17.62
C ILE A 8 13.66 -9.60 16.76
N ARG A 9 14.39 -10.55 16.15
CA ARG A 9 14.86 -10.34 14.77
C ARG A 9 13.64 -10.25 13.84
N LYS A 10 13.00 -9.07 13.82
CA LYS A 10 11.83 -8.65 13.01
C LYS A 10 10.54 -9.45 13.31
N THR A 11 9.46 -8.75 13.67
CA THR A 11 8.14 -9.36 13.91
C THR A 11 7.66 -10.23 12.73
N SER A 12 6.66 -11.12 12.93
CA SER A 12 6.19 -11.99 11.85
C SER A 12 5.64 -11.18 10.67
N ILE A 13 5.06 -10.01 10.96
CA ILE A 13 4.67 -9.01 9.95
C ILE A 13 5.89 -8.45 9.20
N ASN A 14 6.94 -8.04 9.92
CA ASN A 14 8.17 -7.53 9.28
C ASN A 14 8.91 -8.61 8.47
N ARG A 15 8.79 -9.88 8.88
CA ARG A 15 9.33 -11.02 8.15
C ARG A 15 8.56 -11.28 6.85
N LEU A 16 7.22 -11.21 6.89
CA LEU A 16 6.39 -11.24 5.67
C LEU A 16 6.75 -10.09 4.71
N LYS A 17 6.98 -8.88 5.25
CA LYS A 17 7.42 -7.74 4.43
C LYS A 17 8.75 -8.02 3.74
N ALA A 18 9.76 -8.47 4.48
CA ALA A 18 11.07 -8.79 3.92
C ALA A 18 11.00 -9.89 2.84
N LEU A 19 10.16 -10.90 3.04
CA LEU A 19 9.91 -11.95 2.05
C LEU A 19 9.20 -11.41 0.80
N SER A 20 8.28 -10.45 0.96
CA SER A 20 7.63 -9.75 -0.15
C SER A 20 8.64 -8.96 -0.96
N ASP A 21 9.49 -8.17 -0.30
CA ASP A 21 10.56 -7.41 -0.94
C ASP A 21 11.53 -8.34 -1.69
N LYS A 22 11.89 -9.49 -1.10
CA LYS A 22 12.72 -10.52 -1.75
C LYS A 22 12.06 -11.08 -3.02
N THR A 23 10.74 -11.26 -3.04
CA THR A 23 10.02 -11.67 -4.27
C THR A 23 10.17 -10.63 -5.38
N VAL A 24 10.06 -9.35 -5.03
CA VAL A 24 10.22 -8.24 -5.99
C VAL A 24 11.64 -8.23 -6.56
N GLU A 25 12.64 -8.42 -5.72
CA GLU A 25 14.04 -8.48 -6.14
C GLU A 25 14.32 -9.67 -7.07
N ILE A 26 13.83 -10.88 -6.74
CA ILE A 26 13.94 -12.04 -7.63
C ILE A 26 13.29 -11.74 -8.99
N LYS A 27 12.07 -11.19 -9.01
CA LYS A 27 11.39 -10.83 -10.27
C LYS A 27 12.17 -9.81 -11.08
N LYS A 28 12.82 -8.85 -10.43
CA LYS A 28 13.68 -7.86 -11.09
C LYS A 28 14.89 -8.53 -11.75
N GLN A 29 15.62 -9.37 -11.00
CA GLN A 29 16.78 -10.10 -11.52
C GLN A 29 16.44 -10.94 -12.76
N PHE A 30 15.31 -11.65 -12.73
CA PHE A 30 14.88 -12.46 -13.88
C PHE A 30 14.44 -11.60 -15.07
N ARG A 31 13.82 -10.44 -14.83
CA ARG A 31 13.52 -9.47 -15.89
C ARG A 31 14.79 -9.00 -16.58
N ASP A 32 15.80 -8.60 -15.81
CA ASP A 32 17.09 -8.13 -16.35
C ASP A 32 17.80 -9.26 -17.14
N VAL A 33 17.76 -10.50 -16.64
CA VAL A 33 18.28 -11.66 -17.36
C VAL A 33 17.51 -11.90 -18.67
N LYS A 34 16.18 -11.82 -18.67
CA LYS A 34 15.37 -11.99 -19.88
C LYS A 34 15.72 -10.97 -20.96
N GLU A 35 15.86 -9.70 -20.59
CA GLU A 35 16.23 -8.66 -21.56
C GLU A 35 17.64 -8.89 -22.12
N ARG A 36 18.61 -9.27 -21.28
CA ARG A 36 19.95 -9.66 -21.77
C ARG A 36 19.91 -10.86 -22.72
N VAL A 37 19.12 -11.89 -22.40
CA VAL A 37 18.98 -13.08 -23.24
C VAL A 37 18.30 -12.75 -24.58
N LYS A 38 17.29 -11.87 -24.59
CA LYS A 38 16.67 -11.39 -25.84
C LYS A 38 17.66 -10.62 -26.70
N ALA A 39 18.47 -9.74 -26.10
CA ALA A 39 19.52 -9.02 -26.82
C ALA A 39 20.55 -10.00 -27.41
N GLU A 40 20.98 -10.99 -26.63
CA GLU A 40 21.89 -12.06 -27.10
C GLU A 40 21.29 -12.85 -28.28
N ILE A 41 19.99 -13.17 -28.23
CA ILE A 41 19.28 -13.82 -29.34
C ILE A 41 19.33 -12.94 -30.61
N SER A 42 19.05 -11.65 -30.49
CA SER A 42 19.08 -10.71 -31.62
C SER A 42 20.48 -10.65 -32.26
N THR A 43 21.52 -10.48 -31.44
CA THR A 43 22.91 -10.42 -31.93
C THR A 43 23.33 -11.73 -32.61
N ARG A 44 22.91 -12.89 -32.09
CA ARG A 44 23.19 -14.19 -32.73
C ARG A 44 22.43 -14.37 -34.03
N GLN A 45 21.20 -13.88 -34.13
CA GLN A 45 20.44 -13.90 -35.38
C GLN A 45 21.11 -13.07 -36.46
N GLU A 46 21.63 -11.88 -36.12
CA GLU A 46 22.42 -11.05 -37.04
C GLU A 46 23.71 -11.75 -37.47
N ALA A 47 24.44 -12.37 -36.54
CA ALA A 47 25.66 -13.13 -36.85
C ALA A 47 25.39 -14.32 -37.78
N ILE A 48 24.26 -15.03 -37.60
CA ILE A 48 23.85 -16.12 -38.49
C ILE A 48 23.57 -15.58 -39.90
N GLN A 49 22.83 -14.47 -40.03
CA GLN A 49 22.52 -13.89 -41.34
C GLN A 49 23.79 -13.46 -42.08
N GLU A 50 24.79 -12.94 -41.37
CA GLU A 50 26.06 -12.58 -41.99
C GLU A 50 26.86 -13.83 -42.39
N GLN A 51 26.93 -14.84 -41.52
CA GLN A 51 27.60 -16.10 -41.82
C GLN A 51 26.93 -16.84 -43.00
N GLU A 52 25.61 -16.77 -43.15
CA GLU A 52 24.88 -17.32 -44.30
C GLU A 52 25.35 -16.69 -45.62
N LYS A 53 25.66 -15.39 -45.64
CA LYS A 53 26.24 -14.73 -46.83
C LYS A 53 27.66 -15.22 -47.10
N VAL A 54 28.50 -15.30 -46.06
CA VAL A 54 29.88 -15.80 -46.18
C VAL A 54 29.89 -17.22 -46.75
N VAL A 55 29.02 -18.10 -46.27
CA VAL A 55 28.89 -19.47 -46.79
C VAL A 55 28.46 -19.48 -48.25
N ALA A 56 27.52 -18.60 -48.65
CA ALA A 56 27.08 -18.50 -50.04
C ALA A 56 28.21 -18.02 -50.98
N GLU A 57 28.94 -16.98 -50.60
CA GLU A 57 30.09 -16.47 -51.36
C GLU A 57 31.24 -17.49 -51.44
N THR A 58 31.50 -18.19 -50.34
CA THR A 58 32.51 -19.26 -50.27
C THR A 58 32.09 -20.45 -51.14
N TYR A 59 30.80 -20.78 -51.19
CA TYR A 59 30.28 -21.81 -52.10
C TYR A 59 30.47 -21.44 -53.56
N GLU A 60 30.17 -20.21 -53.96
CA GLU A 60 30.44 -19.71 -55.32
C GLU A 60 31.93 -19.83 -55.66
N SER A 61 32.80 -19.40 -54.74
CA SER A 61 34.26 -19.51 -54.89
C SER A 61 34.74 -20.96 -54.98
N PHE A 62 34.12 -21.87 -54.22
CA PHE A 62 34.44 -23.30 -54.25
C PHE A 62 34.05 -23.94 -55.58
N VAL A 63 32.87 -23.60 -56.13
CA VAL A 63 32.42 -24.08 -57.44
C VAL A 63 33.34 -23.59 -58.57
N LEU A 64 33.92 -22.40 -58.41
CA LEU A 64 34.91 -21.83 -59.32
C LEU A 64 36.35 -22.36 -59.08
N ASP A 65 36.54 -23.30 -58.16
CA ASP A 65 37.84 -23.91 -57.80
C ASP A 65 38.86 -22.87 -57.26
N ILE A 66 38.36 -21.77 -56.66
CA ILE A 66 39.16 -20.69 -56.06
C ILE A 66 39.54 -21.03 -54.61
N VAL A 67 38.64 -21.65 -53.85
CA VAL A 67 38.85 -22.10 -52.46
C VAL A 67 38.68 -23.61 -52.36
N SER A 68 39.27 -24.23 -51.33
CA SER A 68 39.22 -25.69 -51.19
C SER A 68 37.89 -26.16 -50.59
N LEU A 69 37.65 -27.48 -50.68
CA LEU A 69 36.51 -28.12 -50.00
C LEU A 69 36.60 -27.97 -48.48
N GLU A 70 37.81 -27.98 -47.92
CA GLU A 70 38.06 -27.80 -46.50
C GLU A 70 37.63 -26.40 -46.04
N ASP A 71 37.96 -25.36 -46.81
CA ASP A 71 37.58 -23.98 -46.51
C ASP A 71 36.04 -23.83 -46.51
N PHE A 72 35.37 -24.36 -47.52
CA PHE A 72 33.91 -24.35 -47.59
C PHE A 72 33.26 -25.08 -46.40
N LYS A 73 33.80 -26.26 -46.02
CA LYS A 73 33.29 -27.01 -44.86
C LYS A 73 33.48 -26.25 -43.56
N ALA A 74 34.61 -25.55 -43.38
CA ALA A 74 34.87 -24.75 -42.19
C ALA A 74 33.78 -23.67 -41.99
N GLU A 75 33.39 -22.98 -43.06
CA GLU A 75 32.34 -21.96 -43.00
C GLU A 75 30.94 -22.56 -42.72
N GLN A 76 30.65 -23.75 -43.26
CA GLN A 76 29.41 -24.48 -42.94
C GLN A 76 29.36 -24.92 -41.47
N ASP A 77 30.48 -25.42 -40.94
CA ASP A 77 30.56 -25.84 -39.54
C ASP A 77 30.42 -24.63 -38.59
N ALA A 78 31.02 -23.49 -38.93
CA ALA A 78 30.85 -22.24 -38.18
C ALA A 78 29.38 -21.76 -38.15
N LEU A 79 28.68 -21.82 -39.30
CA LEU A 79 27.24 -21.51 -39.38
C LEU A 79 26.42 -22.44 -38.48
N LYS A 80 26.73 -23.74 -38.50
CA LYS A 80 26.04 -24.74 -37.69
C LYS A 80 26.23 -24.49 -36.20
N GLU A 81 27.45 -24.15 -35.76
CA GLU A 81 27.73 -23.82 -34.37
C GLU A 81 26.94 -22.58 -33.90
N LEU A 82 26.85 -21.55 -34.75
CA LEU A 82 26.03 -20.37 -34.45
C LEU A 82 24.54 -20.71 -34.29
N GLN A 83 24.01 -21.58 -35.15
CA GLN A 83 22.61 -22.03 -35.06
C GLN A 83 22.35 -22.87 -33.80
N GLU A 84 23.26 -23.79 -33.45
CA GLU A 84 23.16 -24.61 -32.23
C GLU A 84 23.21 -23.73 -30.96
N THR A 85 24.12 -22.76 -30.93
CA THR A 85 24.22 -21.84 -29.79
C THR A 85 23.01 -20.91 -29.70
N LEU A 86 22.45 -20.43 -30.82
CA LEU A 86 21.19 -19.68 -30.82
C LEU A 86 20.06 -20.50 -30.21
N GLN A 87 19.91 -21.77 -30.62
CA GLN A 87 18.88 -22.66 -30.09
C GLN A 87 19.00 -22.83 -28.56
N ALA A 88 20.22 -23.04 -28.06
CA ALA A 88 20.48 -23.14 -26.63
C ALA A 88 20.08 -21.87 -25.86
N VAL A 89 20.34 -20.68 -26.41
CA VAL A 89 19.96 -19.40 -25.79
C VAL A 89 18.45 -19.18 -25.86
N GLN A 90 17.77 -19.59 -26.92
CA GLN A 90 16.31 -19.56 -27.01
C GLN A 90 15.65 -20.49 -25.98
N ASP A 91 16.20 -21.68 -25.77
CA ASP A 91 15.68 -22.62 -24.76
C ASP A 91 15.97 -22.14 -23.33
N LYS A 92 17.11 -21.46 -23.12
CA LYS A 92 17.35 -20.68 -21.90
C LYS A 92 16.24 -19.65 -21.68
N LEU A 93 15.86 -18.85 -22.69
CA LEU A 93 14.77 -17.87 -22.55
C LEU A 93 13.44 -18.53 -22.15
N LYS A 94 13.06 -19.64 -22.79
CA LYS A 94 11.81 -20.37 -22.51
C LYS A 94 11.78 -20.93 -21.08
N SER A 95 12.93 -21.37 -20.57
CA SER A 95 13.02 -21.97 -19.22
C SER A 95 13.07 -20.95 -18.08
N LEU A 96 13.41 -19.68 -18.35
CA LEU A 96 13.57 -18.66 -17.30
C LEU A 96 12.33 -18.49 -16.42
N ASP A 97 11.12 -18.60 -16.97
CA ASP A 97 9.88 -18.48 -16.18
C ASP A 97 9.70 -19.62 -15.19
N ALA A 98 9.98 -20.85 -15.60
CA ALA A 98 9.92 -22.02 -14.73
C ALA A 98 10.99 -21.94 -13.61
N VAL A 99 12.20 -21.50 -13.96
CA VAL A 99 13.29 -21.31 -12.99
C VAL A 99 12.94 -20.19 -11.99
N GLN A 100 12.36 -19.09 -12.46
CA GLN A 100 11.90 -17.99 -11.60
C GLN A 100 10.83 -18.48 -10.61
N ALA A 101 9.82 -19.21 -11.11
CA ALA A 101 8.76 -19.75 -10.28
C ALA A 101 9.31 -20.70 -9.21
N LYS A 102 10.20 -21.62 -9.59
CA LYS A 102 10.86 -22.54 -8.66
C LYS A 102 11.66 -21.78 -7.59
N LYS A 103 12.42 -20.75 -7.98
CA LYS A 103 13.21 -19.95 -7.04
C LYS A 103 12.33 -19.20 -6.05
N ILE A 104 11.23 -18.59 -6.51
CA ILE A 104 10.25 -17.92 -5.62
C ILE A 104 9.61 -18.94 -4.67
N ASP A 105 9.24 -20.13 -5.17
CA ASP A 105 8.68 -21.17 -4.32
C ASP A 105 9.64 -21.57 -3.19
N THR A 106 10.87 -21.96 -3.57
CA THR A 106 11.84 -22.49 -2.61
C THR A 106 12.40 -21.45 -1.65
N GLU A 107 12.63 -20.23 -2.12
CA GLU A 107 13.30 -19.19 -1.32
C GLU A 107 12.35 -18.24 -0.58
N VAL A 108 11.07 -18.22 -0.94
CA VAL A 108 10.11 -17.26 -0.40
C VAL A 108 8.81 -17.89 0.03
N PHE A 109 8.14 -18.62 -0.87
CA PHE A 109 6.76 -19.04 -0.64
C PHE A 109 6.62 -19.98 0.55
N GLN A 110 7.53 -20.96 0.69
CA GLN A 110 7.50 -21.89 1.81
C GLN A 110 7.67 -21.18 3.16
N GLU A 111 8.55 -20.17 3.21
CA GLU A 111 8.76 -19.38 4.41
C GLU A 111 7.56 -18.47 4.70
N MET A 112 6.99 -17.82 3.68
CA MET A 112 5.76 -17.03 3.82
C MET A 112 4.62 -17.86 4.40
N LYS A 113 4.46 -19.10 3.91
CA LYS A 113 3.45 -20.04 4.41
C LYS A 113 3.68 -20.36 5.89
N ALA A 114 4.93 -20.58 6.30
CA ALA A 114 5.28 -20.85 7.69
C ALA A 114 4.99 -19.66 8.63
N VAL A 115 5.24 -18.41 8.17
CA VAL A 115 5.05 -17.20 9.00
C VAL A 115 3.65 -16.57 8.88
N ALA A 116 2.79 -17.06 7.99
CA ALA A 116 1.47 -16.46 7.75
C ALA A 116 0.55 -16.52 8.98
N VAL A 117 0.48 -17.67 9.66
CA VAL A 117 -0.36 -17.85 10.86
C VAL A 117 0.11 -16.95 12.01
N PRO A 118 1.40 -16.94 12.43
CA PRO A 118 1.84 -16.05 13.50
C PRO A 118 1.68 -14.57 13.13
N ALA A 119 1.91 -14.18 11.87
CA ALA A 119 1.67 -12.80 11.43
C ALA A 119 0.19 -12.38 11.52
N ARG A 120 -0.75 -13.28 11.22
CA ARG A 120 -2.19 -12.98 11.39
C ARG A 120 -2.54 -12.74 12.86
N LYS A 121 -2.07 -13.60 13.77
CA LYS A 121 -2.29 -13.41 15.21
C LYS A 121 -1.69 -12.11 15.72
N GLU A 122 -0.47 -11.79 15.27
CA GLU A 122 0.19 -10.53 15.60
C GLU A 122 -0.62 -9.32 15.10
N LYS A 123 -1.10 -9.38 13.85
CA LYS A 123 -1.96 -8.34 13.27
C LYS A 123 -3.20 -8.13 14.13
N ASP A 124 -3.92 -9.20 14.47
CA ASP A 124 -5.15 -9.10 15.25
C ASP A 124 -4.89 -8.52 16.65
N LYS A 125 -3.79 -8.89 17.30
CA LYS A 125 -3.35 -8.31 18.58
C LYS A 125 -3.08 -6.81 18.45
N ILE A 126 -2.29 -6.39 17.45
CA ILE A 126 -1.99 -4.98 17.21
C ILE A 126 -3.27 -4.19 16.94
N PHE A 127 -4.19 -4.75 16.14
CA PHE A 127 -5.48 -4.11 15.87
C PHE A 127 -6.31 -3.92 17.14
N ALA A 128 -6.43 -4.95 17.98
CA ALA A 128 -7.18 -4.86 19.23
C ALA A 128 -6.59 -3.80 20.17
N GLU A 129 -5.27 -3.80 20.36
CA GLU A 129 -4.57 -2.83 21.21
C GLU A 129 -4.72 -1.40 20.70
N LYS A 130 -4.60 -1.18 19.38
CA LYS A 130 -4.74 0.15 18.80
C LYS A 130 -6.18 0.62 18.75
N ALA A 131 -7.14 -0.27 18.51
CA ALA A 131 -8.56 0.07 18.57
C ALA A 131 -8.97 0.53 19.98
N ASP A 132 -8.55 -0.20 21.03
CA ASP A 132 -8.81 0.18 22.43
C ASP A 132 -8.19 1.55 22.77
N ALA A 133 -6.94 1.78 22.38
CA ALA A 133 -6.27 3.07 22.59
C ALA A 133 -6.98 4.23 21.88
N ILE A 134 -7.44 4.02 20.63
CA ILE A 134 -8.20 5.03 19.87
C ILE A 134 -9.54 5.32 20.55
N LEU A 135 -10.25 4.30 21.04
CA LEU A 135 -11.52 4.47 21.73
C LEU A 135 -11.34 5.25 23.04
N LYS A 136 -10.29 4.97 23.81
CA LYS A 136 -9.95 5.74 25.02
C LYS A 136 -9.64 7.19 24.71
N ALA A 137 -8.78 7.44 23.72
CA ALA A 137 -8.46 8.80 23.28
C ALA A 137 -9.71 9.56 22.79
N LYS A 138 -10.62 8.87 22.09
CA LYS A 138 -11.90 9.45 21.67
C LYS A 138 -12.77 9.83 22.87
N ALA A 139 -12.86 8.98 23.89
CA ALA A 139 -13.64 9.26 25.09
C ALA A 139 -13.07 10.47 25.86
N GLU A 140 -11.75 10.56 25.99
CA GLU A 140 -11.07 11.71 26.61
C GLU A 140 -11.30 13.01 25.83
N TYR A 141 -11.17 12.97 24.51
CA TYR A 141 -11.48 14.10 23.64
C TYR A 141 -12.92 14.58 23.81
N LEU A 142 -13.89 13.67 23.75
CA LEU A 142 -15.31 14.01 23.90
C LEU A 142 -15.63 14.55 25.29
N LYS A 143 -14.97 14.04 26.33
CA LYS A 143 -15.09 14.58 27.69
C LYS A 143 -14.58 16.03 27.75
N LEU A 144 -13.39 16.30 27.21
CA LEU A 144 -12.84 17.66 27.18
C LEU A 144 -13.76 18.64 26.45
N VAL A 145 -14.35 18.21 25.34
CA VAL A 145 -15.33 18.99 24.59
C VAL A 145 -16.57 19.25 25.43
N ALA A 146 -17.14 18.22 26.07
CA ALA A 146 -18.34 18.35 26.90
C ALA A 146 -18.10 19.29 28.09
N ASP A 147 -16.96 19.14 28.78
CA ASP A 147 -16.56 20.00 29.89
C ASP A 147 -16.44 21.47 29.41
N SER A 148 -15.81 21.71 28.26
CA SER A 148 -15.68 23.05 27.69
C SER A 148 -17.01 23.66 27.26
N ALA A 149 -17.89 22.86 26.63
CA ALA A 149 -19.21 23.29 26.20
C ALA A 149 -20.14 23.59 27.40
N SER A 150 -20.02 22.83 28.49
CA SER A 150 -20.82 23.04 29.70
C SER A 150 -20.61 24.43 30.31
N VAL A 151 -19.37 24.94 30.27
CA VAL A 151 -19.05 26.30 30.73
C VAL A 151 -19.74 27.35 29.85
N LEU A 152 -19.72 27.15 28.53
CA LEU A 152 -20.39 28.08 27.60
C LEU A 152 -21.92 28.07 27.81
N ILE A 153 -22.51 26.89 28.01
CA ILE A 153 -23.95 26.75 28.32
C ILE A 153 -24.28 27.47 29.62
N GLN A 154 -23.50 27.27 30.69
CA GLN A 154 -23.73 27.94 31.97
C GLN A 154 -23.62 29.46 31.85
N VAL A 155 -22.63 29.97 31.10
CA VAL A 155 -22.50 31.41 30.86
C VAL A 155 -23.75 31.93 30.14
N GLU A 156 -24.19 31.29 29.06
CA GLU A 156 -25.39 31.69 28.32
C GLU A 156 -26.66 31.65 29.18
N GLU A 157 -26.82 30.60 30.00
CA GLU A 157 -27.92 30.47 30.96
C GLU A 157 -27.92 31.62 31.98
N CYS A 158 -26.75 32.03 32.48
CA CYS A 158 -26.66 33.13 33.44
C CYS A 158 -26.81 34.50 32.77
N THR A 159 -26.15 34.77 31.66
CA THR A 159 -26.07 36.11 31.07
C THR A 159 -27.25 36.45 30.17
N SER A 160 -27.79 35.47 29.47
CA SER A 160 -28.87 35.70 28.50
C SER A 160 -30.21 35.23 29.05
N VAL A 161 -30.28 34.04 29.66
CA VAL A 161 -31.56 33.47 30.11
C VAL A 161 -32.01 34.09 31.43
N ALA A 162 -31.17 34.02 32.47
CA ALA A 162 -31.53 34.50 33.79
C ALA A 162 -31.72 36.03 33.80
N PHE A 163 -30.87 36.77 33.09
CA PHE A 163 -30.99 38.22 32.97
C PHE A 163 -32.29 38.64 32.27
N LYS A 164 -32.63 38.05 31.11
CA LYS A 164 -33.89 38.35 30.42
C LYS A 164 -35.12 38.00 31.25
N LYS A 165 -35.09 36.88 31.98
CA LYS A 165 -36.18 36.53 32.91
C LYS A 165 -36.34 37.62 33.98
N ALA A 166 -35.24 38.08 34.58
CA ALA A 166 -35.26 39.15 35.57
C ALA A 166 -35.73 40.50 34.98
N GLU A 167 -35.35 40.86 33.75
CA GLU A 167 -35.84 42.07 33.06
C GLU A 167 -37.36 42.03 32.84
N ILE A 168 -37.90 40.86 32.49
CA ILE A 168 -39.34 40.67 32.33
C ILE A 168 -40.05 40.74 33.69
N ASP A 169 -39.55 40.05 34.71
CA ASP A 169 -40.15 40.05 36.05
C ASP A 169 -40.12 41.46 36.69
N ALA A 170 -39.10 42.27 36.36
CA ALA A 170 -38.98 43.66 36.79
C ALA A 170 -39.84 44.65 35.96
N GLY A 171 -40.52 44.17 34.91
CA GLY A 171 -41.37 44.99 34.04
C GLY A 171 -40.60 45.88 33.07
N HIS A 172 -39.31 45.63 32.86
CA HIS A 172 -38.49 46.35 31.87
C HIS A 172 -38.68 45.82 30.44
N GLN A 173 -39.22 44.61 30.28
CA GLN A 173 -39.62 44.02 29.00
C GLN A 173 -40.97 43.30 29.12
N GLU A 174 -41.81 43.39 28.08
CA GLU A 174 -43.02 42.56 27.96
C GLU A 174 -42.68 41.16 27.46
N LEU A 175 -43.26 40.15 28.12
CA LEU A 175 -43.12 38.75 27.70
C LEU A 175 -43.96 38.53 26.42
N LEU A 176 -43.30 38.51 25.26
CA LEU A 176 -43.96 38.15 24.00
C LEU A 176 -44.27 36.65 24.00
N TYR A 177 -45.53 36.32 24.30
CA TYR A 177 -46.01 34.94 24.28
C TYR A 177 -46.25 34.48 22.84
N THR A 178 -45.46 33.53 22.33
CA THR A 178 -45.80 32.79 21.11
C THR A 178 -46.69 31.60 21.49
N PRO A 179 -47.95 31.51 21.01
CA PRO A 179 -48.83 30.40 21.34
C PRO A 179 -48.24 29.06 20.86
N GLY A 180 -48.02 28.13 21.79
CA GLY A 180 -47.50 26.77 21.51
C GLY A 180 -46.18 26.43 22.23
N ASN A 181 -45.49 27.41 22.80
CA ASN A 181 -44.31 27.18 23.64
C ASN A 181 -44.61 27.62 25.08
N THR A 182 -44.75 26.66 25.99
CA THR A 182 -44.94 26.92 27.44
C THR A 182 -43.64 27.27 28.16
N GLU A 183 -42.51 27.22 27.47
CA GLU A 183 -41.23 27.72 27.94
C GLU A 183 -40.70 28.71 26.91
N PRO A 184 -40.01 29.80 27.31
CA PRO A 184 -39.26 30.59 26.35
C PRO A 184 -38.37 29.65 25.54
N THR A 185 -38.68 29.48 24.25
CA THR A 185 -37.80 28.75 23.36
C THR A 185 -36.61 29.65 23.10
N PHE A 186 -35.63 29.54 23.97
CA PHE A 186 -34.26 29.85 23.62
C PHE A 186 -33.91 29.00 22.41
N ARG A 187 -33.11 29.55 21.49
CA ARG A 187 -32.43 28.74 20.48
C ARG A 187 -31.91 27.52 21.23
N LYS A 188 -32.45 26.33 20.93
CA LYS A 188 -31.70 25.11 21.20
C LYS A 188 -30.35 25.42 20.59
N LEU A 189 -29.29 25.39 21.39
CA LEU A 189 -27.95 25.22 20.85
C LEU A 189 -27.97 23.85 20.18
N THR A 190 -28.59 23.75 19.01
CA THR A 190 -28.23 22.76 18.04
C THR A 190 -26.78 23.07 17.77
N PHE A 191 -25.89 22.12 18.06
CA PHE A 191 -24.49 22.11 17.61
C PHE A 191 -24.35 22.13 16.06
N ASN A 192 -25.40 22.58 15.35
CA ASN A 192 -25.51 22.86 13.93
C ASN A 192 -25.76 24.34 13.63
N ASP A 193 -25.93 25.20 14.64
CA ASP A 193 -25.98 26.64 14.41
C ASP A 193 -24.57 27.11 14.05
N THR A 194 -24.37 27.27 12.75
CA THR A 194 -23.19 27.89 12.16
C THR A 194 -23.05 29.30 12.74
N TYR A 195 -22.15 29.45 13.71
CA TYR A 195 -21.59 30.76 14.02
C TYR A 195 -20.79 31.21 12.81
N SER A 196 -21.43 31.98 11.93
CA SER A 196 -20.79 32.69 10.82
C SER A 196 -19.90 33.79 11.39
N GLY A 197 -18.73 33.37 11.87
CA GLY A 197 -17.72 34.22 12.51
C GLY A 197 -16.34 33.59 12.42
N GLY A 198 -15.91 33.24 11.20
CA GLY A 198 -14.50 33.12 10.82
C GLY A 198 -13.61 32.07 11.50
N ASN A 199 -14.10 31.27 12.45
CA ASN A 199 -13.30 30.24 13.11
C ASN A 199 -13.68 28.82 12.62
N PRO A 200 -12.71 27.89 12.53
CA PRO A 200 -12.98 26.52 12.16
C PRO A 200 -13.95 25.90 13.18
N VAL A 201 -15.16 25.60 12.72
CA VAL A 201 -16.21 24.98 13.53
C VAL A 201 -15.87 23.49 13.65
N ILE A 202 -15.60 23.04 14.88
CA ILE A 202 -15.55 21.62 15.21
C ILE A 202 -17.00 21.15 15.36
N THR A 203 -17.51 20.43 14.37
CA THR A 203 -18.86 19.84 14.42
C THR A 203 -18.80 18.53 15.22
N ILE A 204 -19.42 18.52 16.41
CA ILE A 204 -19.63 17.30 17.21
C ILE A 204 -21.12 17.19 17.48
N SER A 205 -21.70 16.05 17.11
CA SER A 205 -23.14 15.81 17.25
C SER A 205 -23.53 15.49 18.70
N GLU A 206 -24.76 15.82 19.07
CA GLU A 206 -25.34 15.44 20.37
C GLU A 206 -25.31 13.92 20.60
N GLN A 207 -25.46 13.14 19.51
CA GLN A 207 -25.37 11.68 19.53
C GLN A 207 -23.97 11.20 19.91
N GLU A 208 -22.91 11.88 19.48
CA GLU A 208 -21.53 11.56 19.86
C GLU A 208 -21.24 11.85 21.33
N ILE A 209 -21.82 12.91 21.91
CA ILE A 209 -21.70 13.26 23.33
C ILE A 209 -22.45 12.24 24.21
N ARG A 210 -23.69 11.91 23.85
CA ARG A 210 -24.53 10.91 24.57
C ARG A 210 -23.99 9.48 24.49
N THR A 211 -23.15 9.16 23.51
CA THR A 211 -22.53 7.83 23.45
C THR A 211 -21.48 7.63 24.56
N VAL A 212 -20.85 8.72 25.03
CA VAL A 212 -19.84 8.68 26.10
C VAL A 212 -20.48 8.70 27.49
N TYR A 213 -21.53 9.49 27.66
CA TYR A 213 -22.35 9.49 28.86
C TYR A 213 -23.61 8.68 28.56
N LYS A 214 -23.61 7.38 28.88
CA LYS A 214 -24.83 6.56 28.92
C LYS A 214 -25.84 7.20 29.89
N VAL A 215 -26.61 8.17 29.41
CA VAL A 215 -27.78 8.77 30.06
C VAL A 215 -28.98 8.46 29.19
#